data_AF-A0A3L6M4D3-F1
#
_entry.id   AF-A0A3L6M4D3-F1
#
_cell.length_a   1.000
_cell.length_b   1.000
_cell.length_c   1.000
_cell.angle_alpha   90.00
_cell.angle_beta   90.00
_cell.angle_gamma   90.00
#
_symmetry.space_group_name_H-M   'P 1'
#
loop_
_entity.id
_entity.type
_entity.pdbx_description
1 polymer ?
#
loop_
_entity_poly.entity_id
_entity_poly.type
_entity_poly.pdbx_seq_one_letter_code
_entity_poly.pdbx_strand_id
1 'polypeptide(L)'
;MYRHLLVPIDASPLASATIEQAVAFARTGGARLTFFHARPDYAATGDGALLHAMAPAEFDEAAAGNARALLAKAEAAARAAGVESDSLAATSDRPHEAILNAAAGLGCDLIFMASHGRRGLNRVFAGSITQKVLQETTLPVLVAAVENNLVASDEQRALSIIRGEHRSLAAVVHGLQHLLRQITESALAPDFALLRSMLFYIQAFPERQHHPKENLYLFARLRERTGECDALIDELERQHVEGAACFAELRAALAAWEAGTPGGGEHFARVFARFAESQWQHMGSEENLVLPAASRHLRAEDWAEIVHAFGSNGDPRFDAEASFEHLFARLMNLAAGLSPA
;
A
#
# COMPACT_ATOMS: atom_id res chain seq x y z
N MET A 1 -4.90 33.10 -20.97
CA MET A 1 -3.95 32.65 -19.95
C MET A 1 -4.76 31.88 -18.92
N TYR A 2 -4.35 30.65 -18.59
CA TYR A 2 -5.06 29.81 -17.61
C TYR A 2 -4.96 30.44 -16.21
N ARG A 3 -6.03 30.35 -15.42
CA ARG A 3 -6.14 30.97 -14.09
C ARG A 3 -6.19 29.94 -12.98
N HIS A 4 -6.73 28.75 -13.23
CA HIS A 4 -6.90 27.72 -12.20
C HIS A 4 -6.70 26.33 -12.77
N LEU A 5 -5.62 25.68 -12.35
CA LEU A 5 -5.25 24.36 -12.78
C LEU A 5 -5.75 23.30 -11.79
N LEU A 6 -6.36 22.24 -12.30
CA LEU A 6 -6.46 20.99 -11.56
C LEU A 6 -5.20 20.15 -11.82
N VAL A 7 -4.55 19.67 -10.77
CA VAL A 7 -3.35 18.83 -10.85
C VAL A 7 -3.64 17.47 -10.21
N PRO A 8 -4.12 16.47 -10.96
CA PRO A 8 -4.29 15.12 -10.43
C PRO A 8 -2.94 14.48 -10.09
N ILE A 9 -2.79 14.01 -8.86
CA ILE A 9 -1.60 13.33 -8.34
C ILE A 9 -1.97 11.98 -7.73
N ASP A 10 -1.04 11.03 -7.79
CA ASP A 10 -1.16 9.72 -7.16
C ASP A 10 0.06 9.43 -6.27
N ALA A 11 0.07 8.26 -5.63
CA ALA A 11 1.20 7.84 -4.80
C ALA A 11 2.36 7.25 -5.65
N SER A 12 2.43 7.57 -6.94
CA SER A 12 3.52 7.07 -7.80
C SER A 12 4.78 7.93 -7.66
N PRO A 13 5.96 7.38 -8.01
CA PRO A 13 7.20 8.16 -8.03
C PRO A 13 7.15 9.39 -8.96
N LEU A 14 6.25 9.40 -9.95
CA LEU A 14 6.08 10.50 -10.90
C LEU A 14 5.35 11.72 -10.31
N ALA A 15 4.71 11.56 -9.15
CA ALA A 15 3.94 12.62 -8.52
C ALA A 15 4.80 13.85 -8.19
N SER A 16 6.00 13.65 -7.62
CA SER A 16 6.90 14.76 -7.28
C SER A 16 7.30 15.59 -8.50
N ALA A 17 7.72 14.94 -9.58
CA ALA A 17 8.08 15.62 -10.83
C ALA A 17 6.89 16.36 -11.44
N THR A 18 5.69 15.77 -11.39
CA THR A 18 4.46 16.40 -11.88
C THR A 18 4.10 17.64 -11.06
N ILE A 19 4.23 17.57 -9.73
CA ILE A 19 4.01 18.69 -8.81
C ILE A 19 4.97 19.83 -9.14
N GLU A 20 6.27 19.54 -9.26
CA GLU A 20 7.29 20.55 -9.56
C GLU A 20 7.02 21.27 -10.89
N GLN A 21 6.71 20.52 -11.95
CA GLN A 21 6.39 21.09 -13.26
C GLN A 21 5.10 21.91 -13.23
N ALA A 22 4.05 21.44 -12.55
CA ALA A 22 2.79 22.16 -12.41
C ALA A 22 2.98 23.47 -11.65
N VAL A 23 3.76 23.46 -10.56
CA VAL A 23 4.10 24.64 -9.78
C VAL A 23 4.90 25.64 -10.60
N ALA A 24 5.91 25.19 -11.35
CA ALA A 24 6.70 26.07 -12.22
C ALA A 24 5.83 26.71 -13.33
N PHE A 25 4.92 25.94 -13.91
CA PHE A 25 3.98 26.42 -14.93
C PHE A 25 3.02 27.46 -14.35
N ALA A 26 2.38 27.15 -13.21
CA ALA A 26 1.44 28.05 -12.54
C ALA A 26 2.10 29.36 -12.10
N ARG A 27 3.32 29.29 -11.55
CA ARG A 27 4.11 30.48 -11.18
C ARG A 27 4.36 31.40 -12.37
N THR A 28 4.73 30.83 -13.51
CA THR A 28 4.99 31.59 -14.74
C THR A 28 3.70 32.22 -15.30
N GLY A 29 2.57 31.52 -15.13
CA GLY A 29 1.26 31.95 -15.59
C GLY A 29 0.48 32.87 -14.64
N GLY A 30 0.91 33.02 -13.39
CA GLY A 30 0.13 33.67 -12.33
C GLY A 30 -1.17 32.91 -12.01
N ALA A 31 -1.17 31.59 -12.18
CA ALA A 31 -2.34 30.74 -11.95
C ALA A 31 -2.31 30.12 -10.55
N ARG A 32 -3.49 29.80 -10.01
CA ARG A 32 -3.63 28.99 -8.79
C ARG A 32 -3.74 27.50 -9.12
N LEU A 33 -3.43 26.65 -8.15
CA LEU A 33 -3.49 25.19 -8.26
C LEU A 33 -4.57 24.59 -7.36
N THR A 34 -5.19 23.50 -7.79
CA THR A 34 -5.78 22.53 -6.88
C THR A 34 -5.18 21.16 -7.13
N PHE A 35 -4.47 20.62 -6.14
CA PHE A 35 -3.97 19.26 -6.20
C PHE A 35 -5.11 18.29 -5.91
N PHE A 36 -5.29 17.29 -6.76
CA PHE A 36 -6.39 16.36 -6.65
C PHE A 36 -5.89 14.93 -6.51
N HIS A 37 -6.41 14.19 -5.54
CA HIS A 37 -6.14 12.77 -5.40
C HIS A 37 -7.45 11.96 -5.49
N ALA A 38 -7.59 11.20 -6.59
CA ALA A 38 -8.60 10.16 -6.68
C ALA A 38 -8.12 8.95 -5.86
N ARG A 39 -8.69 8.79 -4.66
CA ARG A 39 -8.53 7.58 -3.87
C ARG A 39 -9.25 6.46 -4.61
N PRO A 40 -8.53 5.39 -5.01
CA PRO A 40 -9.19 4.21 -5.53
C PRO A 40 -10.16 3.72 -4.47
N ASP A 41 -11.38 3.40 -4.88
CA ASP A 41 -12.29 2.67 -4.04
C ASP A 41 -11.80 1.21 -3.90
N TYR A 42 -10.77 1.00 -3.07
CA TYR A 42 -10.23 -0.34 -2.85
C TYR A 42 -11.18 -1.22 -2.04
N ALA A 43 -12.32 -0.70 -1.59
CA ALA A 43 -13.42 -1.51 -1.10
C ALA A 43 -13.76 -2.68 -2.04
N ALA A 44 -13.56 -2.47 -3.34
CA ALA A 44 -13.98 -3.39 -4.38
C ALA A 44 -12.86 -4.27 -4.99
N THR A 45 -11.56 -4.09 -4.66
CA THR A 45 -10.49 -4.88 -5.32
C THR A 45 -9.28 -5.19 -4.44
N GLY A 46 -8.79 -6.44 -4.52
CA GLY A 46 -7.50 -6.89 -3.97
C GLY A 46 -7.42 -6.75 -2.44
N ASP A 47 -6.24 -6.36 -1.93
CA ASP A 47 -5.96 -6.30 -0.48
C ASP A 47 -6.85 -5.33 0.31
N GLY A 48 -7.28 -4.24 -0.33
CA GLY A 48 -8.11 -3.22 0.32
C GLY A 48 -9.58 -3.62 0.51
N ALA A 49 -10.05 -4.64 -0.22
CA ALA A 49 -11.43 -5.10 -0.09
C ALA A 49 -11.65 -5.80 1.26
N LEU A 50 -10.63 -6.48 1.80
CA LEU A 50 -10.73 -7.21 3.08
C LEU A 50 -10.83 -6.21 4.22
N LEU A 51 -9.90 -5.27 4.23
CA LEU A 51 -9.85 -4.24 5.25
C LEU A 51 -11.11 -3.37 5.20
N HIS A 52 -11.64 -3.06 4.01
CA HIS A 52 -12.91 -2.35 3.89
C HIS A 52 -14.11 -3.19 4.33
N ALA A 53 -14.21 -4.46 3.93
CA ALA A 53 -15.33 -5.33 4.31
C ALA A 53 -15.36 -5.61 5.82
N MET A 54 -14.19 -5.70 6.44
CA MET A 54 -14.06 -6.04 7.84
C MET A 54 -14.03 -4.78 8.71
N ALA A 55 -13.19 -3.80 8.41
CA ALA A 55 -13.02 -2.58 9.22
C ALA A 55 -13.12 -1.29 8.37
N PRO A 56 -14.33 -0.93 7.89
CA PRO A 56 -14.52 0.20 6.98
C PRO A 56 -13.93 1.53 7.51
N ALA A 57 -14.14 1.81 8.80
CA ALA A 57 -13.67 3.05 9.42
C ALA A 57 -12.13 3.16 9.48
N GLU A 58 -11.44 2.05 9.76
CA GLU A 58 -9.97 2.01 9.83
C GLU A 58 -9.35 2.05 8.43
N PHE A 59 -9.98 1.36 7.46
CA PHE A 59 -9.63 1.50 6.05
C PHE A 59 -9.72 2.96 5.59
N ASP A 60 -10.85 3.62 5.90
CA ASP A 60 -11.08 5.02 5.53
C ASP A 60 -10.08 5.96 6.21
N GLU A 61 -9.72 5.70 7.48
CA GLU A 61 -8.75 6.49 8.22
C GLU A 61 -7.34 6.36 7.66
N ALA A 62 -6.86 5.14 7.39
CA ALA A 62 -5.55 4.89 6.78
C ALA A 62 -5.47 5.45 5.35
N ALA A 63 -6.52 5.24 4.55
CA ALA A 63 -6.62 5.79 3.20
C ALA A 63 -6.67 7.34 3.22
N ALA A 64 -7.38 7.93 4.18
CA ALA A 64 -7.38 9.38 4.39
C ALA A 64 -6.02 9.90 4.85
N GLY A 65 -5.31 9.20 5.73
CA GLY A 65 -3.97 9.56 6.19
C GLY A 65 -2.95 9.64 5.05
N ASN A 66 -2.93 8.61 4.19
CA ASN A 66 -2.05 8.57 3.02
C ASN A 66 -2.38 9.68 2.01
N ALA A 67 -3.66 9.91 1.72
CA ALA A 67 -4.10 10.98 0.84
C ALA A 67 -3.72 12.37 1.39
N ARG A 68 -3.92 12.61 2.69
CA ARG A 68 -3.53 13.86 3.37
C ARG A 68 -2.03 14.09 3.28
N ALA A 69 -1.21 13.06 3.52
CA ALA A 69 0.25 13.18 3.44
C ALA A 69 0.73 13.53 2.03
N LEU A 70 0.16 12.90 1.00
CA LEU A 70 0.47 13.20 -0.40
C LEU A 70 0.11 14.64 -0.78
N LEU A 71 -1.12 15.06 -0.45
CA LEU A 71 -1.62 16.40 -0.75
C LEU A 71 -0.86 17.49 0.01
N ALA A 72 -0.55 17.27 1.29
CA ALA A 72 0.24 18.20 2.11
C ALA A 72 1.65 18.44 1.53
N LYS A 73 2.30 17.40 0.99
CA LYS A 73 3.59 17.56 0.30
C LYS A 73 3.46 18.43 -0.95
N ALA A 74 2.39 18.26 -1.72
CA ALA A 74 2.14 19.05 -2.92
C ALA A 74 1.87 20.53 -2.60
N GLU A 75 1.02 20.81 -1.61
CA GLU A 75 0.77 22.17 -1.12
C GLU A 75 2.04 22.84 -0.56
N ALA A 76 2.88 22.08 0.15
CA ALA A 76 4.15 22.60 0.66
C ALA A 76 5.08 23.03 -0.49
N ALA A 77 5.14 22.27 -1.58
CA ALA A 77 5.92 22.62 -2.77
C ALA A 77 5.39 23.90 -3.46
N ALA A 78 4.08 24.03 -3.62
CA ALA A 78 3.46 25.25 -4.17
C ALA A 78 3.72 26.47 -3.28
N ARG A 79 3.56 26.33 -1.96
CA ARG A 79 3.83 27.37 -0.97
C ARG A 79 5.28 27.83 -1.00
N ALA A 80 6.23 26.91 -1.09
CA ALA A 80 7.65 27.23 -1.20
C ALA A 80 7.98 28.05 -2.46
N ALA A 81 7.19 27.88 -3.53
CA ALA A 81 7.32 28.63 -4.78
C ALA A 81 6.46 29.90 -4.86
N GLY A 82 5.69 30.23 -3.80
CA GLY A 82 4.81 31.39 -3.76
C GLY A 82 3.56 31.26 -4.65
N VAL A 83 3.13 30.03 -4.96
CA VAL A 83 1.94 29.74 -5.77
C VAL A 83 0.75 29.46 -4.87
N GLU A 84 -0.39 30.11 -5.12
CA GLU A 84 -1.65 29.82 -4.42
C GLU A 84 -2.11 28.40 -4.76
N SER A 85 -2.39 27.58 -3.74
CA SER A 85 -2.84 26.20 -3.93
C SER A 85 -3.86 25.76 -2.89
N ASP A 86 -4.73 24.85 -3.30
CA ASP A 86 -5.63 24.07 -2.45
C ASP A 86 -5.48 22.57 -2.76
N SER A 87 -6.11 21.69 -2.00
CA SER A 87 -6.14 20.26 -2.28
C SER A 87 -7.49 19.60 -2.02
N LEU A 88 -7.78 18.57 -2.81
CA LEU A 88 -9.02 17.80 -2.72
C LEU A 88 -8.74 16.31 -2.91
N ALA A 89 -9.28 15.48 -2.02
CA ALA A 89 -9.34 14.04 -2.20
C ALA A 89 -10.78 13.59 -2.43
N ALA A 90 -10.99 12.67 -3.37
CA ALA A 90 -12.28 12.02 -3.59
C ALA A 90 -12.11 10.51 -3.69
N THR A 91 -13.06 9.73 -3.18
CA THR A 91 -13.10 8.28 -3.40
C THR A 91 -13.84 7.99 -4.70
N SER A 92 -13.23 7.22 -5.59
CA SER A 92 -13.87 6.80 -6.85
C SER A 92 -13.17 5.57 -7.45
N ASP A 93 -13.97 4.66 -7.99
CA ASP A 93 -13.55 3.54 -8.85
C ASP A 93 -13.25 3.99 -10.29
N ARG A 94 -13.64 5.22 -10.65
CA ARG A 94 -13.47 5.84 -11.97
C ARG A 94 -12.70 7.16 -11.83
N PRO A 95 -11.34 7.09 -11.71
CA PRO A 95 -10.52 8.26 -11.45
C PRO A 95 -10.68 9.38 -12.48
N HIS A 96 -10.82 9.02 -13.77
CA HIS A 96 -11.11 9.97 -14.85
C HIS A 96 -12.38 10.79 -14.61
N GLU A 97 -13.53 10.16 -14.34
CA GLU A 97 -14.78 10.87 -14.02
C GLU A 97 -14.62 11.77 -12.79
N ALA A 98 -13.93 11.28 -11.75
CA ALA A 98 -13.68 12.07 -10.54
C ALA A 98 -12.80 13.31 -10.82
N ILE A 99 -11.78 13.19 -11.69
CA ILE A 99 -10.96 14.31 -12.16
C ILE A 99 -11.82 15.33 -12.91
N LEU A 100 -12.66 14.88 -13.85
CA LEU A 100 -13.51 15.76 -14.64
C LEU A 100 -14.53 16.50 -13.76
N ASN A 101 -15.18 15.78 -12.84
CA ASN A 101 -16.13 16.34 -11.90
C ASN A 101 -15.48 17.36 -10.96
N ALA A 102 -14.27 17.06 -10.46
CA ALA A 102 -13.52 17.99 -9.63
C ALA A 102 -13.13 19.25 -10.42
N ALA A 103 -12.62 19.10 -11.64
CA ALA A 103 -12.25 20.23 -12.49
C ALA A 103 -13.45 21.16 -12.76
N ALA A 104 -14.60 20.56 -13.10
CA ALA A 104 -15.83 21.30 -13.34
C ALA A 104 -16.37 21.98 -12.07
N GLY A 105 -16.43 21.26 -10.95
CA GLY A 105 -16.96 21.76 -9.68
C GLY A 105 -16.11 22.88 -9.06
N LEU A 106 -14.80 22.86 -9.31
CA LEU A 106 -13.86 23.87 -8.82
C LEU A 106 -13.64 25.03 -9.79
N GLY A 107 -14.22 24.97 -11.00
CA GLY A 107 -14.05 26.00 -12.03
C GLY A 107 -12.64 26.06 -12.61
N CYS A 108 -11.94 24.94 -12.69
CA CYS A 108 -10.62 24.86 -13.30
C CYS A 108 -10.71 25.08 -14.82
N ASP A 109 -9.72 25.76 -15.39
CA ASP A 109 -9.64 26.07 -16.83
C ASP A 109 -8.49 25.34 -17.56
N LEU A 110 -7.72 24.52 -16.82
CA LEU A 110 -6.72 23.59 -17.34
C LEU A 110 -6.62 22.37 -16.43
N ILE A 111 -6.48 21.17 -17.02
CA ILE A 111 -6.10 19.96 -16.30
C ILE A 111 -4.62 19.69 -16.61
N PHE A 112 -3.77 19.74 -15.59
CA PHE A 112 -2.35 19.45 -15.69
C PHE A 112 -2.10 18.02 -15.20
N MET A 113 -1.82 17.10 -16.11
CA MET A 113 -1.71 15.68 -15.80
C MET A 113 -0.32 15.12 -16.04
N ALA A 114 0.08 14.15 -15.22
CA ALA A 114 1.19 13.28 -15.57
C ALA A 114 0.84 12.47 -16.84
N SER A 115 1.87 12.14 -17.62
CA SER A 115 1.72 11.22 -18.75
C SER A 115 1.23 9.84 -18.31
N HIS A 116 1.63 9.36 -17.12
CA HIS A 116 1.22 8.08 -16.53
C HIS A 116 1.18 8.16 -14.99
N GLY A 117 0.62 7.14 -14.36
CA GLY A 117 0.59 6.98 -12.89
C GLY A 117 0.95 5.55 -12.46
N ARG A 118 0.55 5.17 -11.24
CA ARG A 118 0.86 3.91 -10.53
C ARG A 118 0.80 2.59 -11.33
N ARG A 119 -0.05 2.49 -12.36
CA ARG A 119 -0.28 1.26 -13.16
C ARG A 119 0.38 1.32 -14.55
N GLY A 120 0.99 2.45 -14.90
CA GLY A 120 1.36 2.79 -16.28
C GLY A 120 2.86 2.88 -16.55
N LEU A 121 3.72 2.37 -15.67
CA LEU A 121 5.18 2.56 -15.78
C LEU A 121 5.84 1.90 -17.02
N ASN A 122 5.10 1.12 -17.83
CA ASN A 122 5.69 0.27 -18.90
C ASN A 122 5.17 0.57 -20.33
N ARG A 123 4.61 1.75 -20.64
CA ARG A 123 4.08 2.04 -21.99
C ARG A 123 4.50 3.40 -22.54
N VAL A 124 4.73 3.43 -23.86
CA VAL A 124 5.00 4.64 -24.68
C VAL A 124 3.70 5.43 -24.97
N PHE A 125 2.64 5.22 -24.19
CA PHE A 125 1.29 5.74 -24.47
C PHE A 125 0.67 6.27 -23.19
N ALA A 126 0.21 7.53 -23.20
CA ALA A 126 -0.48 8.18 -22.08
C ALA A 126 -1.30 7.19 -21.24
N GLY A 127 -1.11 7.22 -19.92
CA GLY A 127 -1.70 6.33 -18.95
C GLY A 127 -3.22 6.23 -19.13
N SER A 128 -3.78 5.07 -18.77
CA SER A 128 -5.20 4.76 -19.03
C SER A 128 -6.18 5.80 -18.48
N ILE A 129 -5.83 6.49 -17.39
CA ILE A 129 -6.62 7.60 -16.85
C ILE A 129 -6.44 8.87 -17.69
N THR A 130 -5.20 9.25 -18.01
CA THR A 130 -4.89 10.41 -18.86
C THR A 130 -5.56 10.31 -20.23
N GLN A 131 -5.56 9.12 -20.86
CA GLN A 131 -6.27 8.89 -22.12
C GLN A 131 -7.78 9.11 -21.99
N LYS A 132 -8.41 8.58 -20.94
CA LYS A 132 -9.84 8.76 -20.71
C LYS A 132 -10.20 10.23 -20.48
N VAL A 133 -9.41 10.94 -19.66
CA VAL A 133 -9.58 12.38 -19.45
C VAL A 133 -9.46 13.14 -20.78
N LEU A 134 -8.44 12.85 -21.59
CA LEU A 134 -8.26 13.45 -22.92
C LEU A 134 -9.44 13.18 -23.88
N GLN A 135 -10.09 12.02 -23.77
CA GLN A 135 -11.22 11.64 -24.61
C GLN A 135 -12.53 12.30 -24.19
N GLU A 136 -12.70 12.59 -22.90
CA GLU A 136 -14.00 12.99 -22.33
C GLU A 136 -14.06 14.46 -21.91
N THR A 137 -12.93 15.13 -21.70
CA THR A 137 -12.91 16.53 -21.26
C THR A 137 -13.13 17.52 -22.40
N THR A 138 -13.71 18.67 -22.05
CA THR A 138 -13.74 19.87 -22.90
C THR A 138 -12.71 20.91 -22.50
N LEU A 139 -12.06 20.73 -21.34
CA LEU A 139 -10.99 21.61 -20.87
C LEU A 139 -9.67 21.27 -21.56
N PRO A 140 -8.80 22.26 -21.82
CA PRO A 140 -7.44 21.97 -22.24
C PRO A 140 -6.73 21.05 -21.23
N VAL A 141 -5.96 20.09 -21.75
CA VAL A 141 -5.15 19.17 -20.94
C VAL A 141 -3.69 19.39 -21.28
N LEU A 142 -2.89 19.72 -20.28
CA LEU A 142 -1.44 19.77 -20.40
C LEU A 142 -0.88 18.47 -19.81
N VAL A 143 -0.35 17.63 -20.67
CA VAL A 143 0.31 16.39 -20.26
C VAL A 143 1.79 16.68 -20.04
N ALA A 144 2.23 16.61 -18.78
CA ALA A 144 3.63 16.69 -18.43
C ALA A 144 4.39 15.54 -19.08
N ALA A 145 5.32 15.87 -19.98
CA ALA A 145 6.41 14.97 -20.33
C ALA A 145 7.32 14.91 -19.10
N VAL A 146 7.01 14.00 -18.19
CA VAL A 146 8.05 13.53 -17.28
C VAL A 146 8.99 12.77 -18.21
N GLU A 147 10.15 13.36 -18.54
CA GLU A 147 11.24 12.61 -19.17
C GLU A 147 11.47 11.40 -18.28
N ASN A 148 10.94 10.27 -18.72
CA ASN A 148 11.33 8.90 -18.40
C ASN A 148 10.43 7.96 -19.20
N ASN A 149 10.83 7.71 -20.44
CA ASN A 149 10.74 6.38 -21.05
C ASN A 149 11.62 5.34 -20.29
N LEU A 150 11.96 5.59 -19.03
CA LEU A 150 12.74 4.66 -18.22
C LEU A 150 11.76 3.61 -17.71
N VAL A 151 11.99 2.37 -18.14
CA VAL A 151 11.59 1.16 -17.41
C VAL A 151 11.78 1.45 -15.92
N ALA A 152 10.75 1.24 -15.11
CA ALA A 152 10.82 1.41 -13.66
C ALA A 152 12.12 0.77 -13.17
N SER A 153 12.93 1.51 -12.41
CA SER A 153 14.20 0.95 -11.94
C SER A 153 13.91 -0.31 -11.12
N ASP A 154 14.85 -1.23 -11.11
CA ASP A 154 14.68 -2.47 -10.33
C ASP A 154 14.43 -2.16 -8.84
N GLU A 155 15.00 -1.07 -8.32
CA GLU A 155 14.68 -0.50 -7.01
C GLU A 155 13.18 -0.20 -6.87
N GLN A 156 12.63 0.62 -7.77
CA GLN A 156 11.23 1.03 -7.70
C GLN A 156 10.29 -0.17 -7.77
N ARG A 157 10.63 -1.17 -8.58
CA ARG A 157 9.87 -2.41 -8.71
C ARG A 157 9.97 -3.24 -7.43
N ALA A 158 11.16 -3.47 -6.91
CA ALA A 158 11.40 -4.21 -5.67
C ALA A 158 10.62 -3.59 -4.49
N LEU A 159 10.77 -2.27 -4.28
CA LEU A 159 10.06 -1.54 -3.23
C LEU A 159 8.53 -1.62 -3.40
N SER A 160 8.02 -1.60 -4.64
CA SER A 160 6.60 -1.75 -4.89
C SER A 160 6.08 -3.15 -4.54
N ILE A 161 6.88 -4.19 -4.79
CA ILE A 161 6.52 -5.58 -4.47
C ILE A 161 6.54 -5.79 -2.97
N ILE A 162 7.64 -5.45 -2.28
CA ILE A 162 7.80 -5.60 -0.82
C ILE A 162 6.63 -4.92 -0.08
N ARG A 163 6.35 -3.66 -0.40
CA ARG A 163 5.21 -2.92 0.19
C ARG A 163 3.86 -3.49 -0.21
N GLY A 164 3.77 -4.17 -1.35
CA GLY A 164 2.59 -4.93 -1.75
C GLY A 164 2.31 -6.09 -0.81
N GLU A 165 3.34 -6.89 -0.57
CA GLU A 165 3.29 -8.04 0.33
C GLU A 165 2.95 -7.62 1.77
N HIS A 166 3.54 -6.53 2.27
CA HIS A 166 3.16 -5.94 3.57
C HIS A 166 1.69 -5.54 3.65
N ARG A 167 1.14 -4.92 2.59
CA ARG A 167 -0.28 -4.55 2.57
C ARG A 167 -1.20 -5.76 2.63
N SER A 168 -0.86 -6.85 1.93
CA SER A 168 -1.63 -8.09 1.99
C SER A 168 -1.60 -8.68 3.40
N LEU A 169 -0.43 -8.74 4.05
CA LEU A 169 -0.31 -9.20 5.42
C LEU A 169 -1.11 -8.32 6.39
N ALA A 170 -0.96 -6.99 6.25
CA ALA A 170 -1.64 -6.03 7.08
C ALA A 170 -3.18 -6.13 6.97
N ALA A 171 -3.70 -6.34 5.77
CA ALA A 171 -5.13 -6.52 5.55
C ALA A 171 -5.69 -7.71 6.34
N VAL A 172 -4.99 -8.86 6.34
CA VAL A 172 -5.44 -10.04 7.07
C VAL A 172 -5.32 -9.85 8.58
N VAL A 173 -4.22 -9.26 9.07
CA VAL A 173 -4.03 -9.01 10.52
C VAL A 173 -5.11 -8.05 11.05
N HIS A 174 -5.34 -6.91 10.39
CA HIS A 174 -6.40 -5.98 10.78
C HIS A 174 -7.79 -6.61 10.68
N GLY A 175 -8.07 -7.35 9.61
CA GLY A 175 -9.32 -8.08 9.46
C GLY A 175 -9.60 -9.00 10.65
N LEU A 176 -8.59 -9.76 11.09
CA LEU A 176 -8.72 -10.64 12.23
C LEU A 176 -8.92 -9.87 13.55
N GLN A 177 -8.22 -8.75 13.76
CA GLN A 177 -8.46 -7.88 14.93
C GLN A 177 -9.92 -7.37 14.97
N HIS A 178 -10.47 -7.02 13.79
CA HIS A 178 -11.84 -6.58 13.68
C HIS A 178 -12.86 -7.69 13.99
N LEU A 179 -12.71 -8.87 13.39
CA LEU A 179 -13.59 -10.02 13.70
C LEU A 179 -13.56 -10.33 15.19
N LEU A 180 -12.39 -10.28 15.80
CA LEU A 180 -12.27 -10.56 17.22
C LEU A 180 -13.03 -9.55 18.08
N ARG A 181 -12.95 -8.25 17.76
CA ARG A 181 -13.80 -7.24 18.42
C ARG A 181 -15.28 -7.53 18.24
N GLN A 182 -15.73 -7.84 17.02
CA GLN A 182 -17.15 -8.16 16.78
C GLN A 182 -17.61 -9.39 17.56
N ILE A 183 -16.78 -10.42 17.63
CA ILE A 183 -17.08 -11.65 18.39
C ILE A 183 -17.14 -11.36 19.89
N THR A 184 -16.19 -10.58 20.43
CA THR A 184 -16.13 -10.29 21.88
C THR A 184 -17.14 -9.25 22.34
N GLU A 185 -17.52 -8.29 21.48
CA GLU A 185 -18.35 -7.13 21.85
C GLU A 185 -19.80 -7.25 21.36
N SER A 186 -20.06 -7.94 20.24
CA SER A 186 -21.35 -7.94 19.55
C SER A 186 -22.03 -9.31 19.47
N ALA A 187 -21.52 -10.31 20.20
CA ALA A 187 -22.05 -11.68 20.27
C ALA A 187 -22.12 -12.42 18.91
N LEU A 188 -21.30 -12.03 17.93
CA LEU A 188 -21.12 -12.80 16.69
C LEU A 188 -20.55 -14.19 17.04
N ALA A 189 -21.16 -15.26 16.52
CA ALA A 189 -20.61 -16.60 16.71
C ALA A 189 -19.26 -16.73 15.98
N PRO A 190 -18.22 -17.28 16.63
CA PRO A 190 -16.92 -17.45 15.99
C PRO A 190 -16.97 -18.49 14.87
N ASP A 191 -16.52 -18.11 13.67
CA ASP A 191 -16.18 -19.07 12.61
C ASP A 191 -14.73 -19.53 12.78
N PHE A 192 -14.53 -20.62 13.51
CA PHE A 192 -13.20 -21.19 13.75
C PHE A 192 -12.49 -21.65 12.47
N ALA A 193 -13.22 -22.00 11.40
CA ALA A 193 -12.61 -22.37 10.13
C ALA A 193 -12.00 -21.15 9.43
N LEU A 194 -12.71 -20.02 9.44
CA LEU A 194 -12.18 -18.74 8.97
C LEU A 194 -10.99 -18.28 9.82
N LEU A 195 -11.10 -18.30 11.15
CA LEU A 195 -10.01 -17.91 12.05
C LEU A 195 -8.74 -18.73 11.80
N ARG A 196 -8.86 -20.06 11.63
CA ARG A 196 -7.73 -20.92 11.25
C ARG A 196 -7.14 -20.57 9.89
N SER A 197 -7.99 -20.24 8.91
CA SER A 197 -7.52 -19.87 7.56
C SER A 197 -6.74 -18.56 7.57
N MET A 198 -7.21 -17.57 8.35
CA MET A 198 -6.52 -16.30 8.55
C MET A 198 -5.18 -16.51 9.27
N LEU A 199 -5.16 -17.27 10.38
CA LEU A 199 -3.93 -17.62 11.10
C LEU A 199 -2.94 -18.37 10.21
N PHE A 200 -3.42 -19.28 9.35
CA PHE A 200 -2.56 -19.99 8.40
C PHE A 200 -1.93 -19.01 7.40
N TYR A 201 -2.70 -18.06 6.85
CA TYR A 201 -2.17 -17.08 5.90
C TYR A 201 -1.08 -16.21 6.53
N ILE A 202 -1.37 -15.58 7.67
CA ILE A 202 -0.44 -14.65 8.35
C ILE A 202 0.84 -15.35 8.85
N GLN A 203 0.82 -16.68 9.00
CA GLN A 203 2.02 -17.45 9.30
C GLN A 203 2.74 -17.88 8.02
N ALA A 204 2.03 -18.57 7.14
CA ALA A 204 2.66 -19.31 6.06
C ALA A 204 3.13 -18.39 4.93
N PHE A 205 2.49 -17.23 4.74
CA PHE A 205 2.93 -16.26 3.73
C PHE A 205 4.29 -15.63 4.12
N PRO A 206 4.46 -15.05 5.32
CA PRO A 206 5.75 -14.46 5.68
C PRO A 206 6.87 -15.50 5.79
N GLU A 207 6.62 -16.64 6.44
CA GLU A 207 7.64 -17.68 6.64
C GLU A 207 8.13 -18.32 5.33
N ARG A 208 7.26 -18.45 4.31
CA ARG A 208 7.59 -19.17 3.07
C ARG A 208 7.95 -18.28 1.91
N GLN A 209 7.48 -17.04 1.89
CA GLN A 209 7.69 -16.16 0.76
C GLN A 209 8.42 -14.89 1.18
N HIS A 210 7.92 -14.17 2.18
CA HIS A 210 8.41 -12.82 2.46
C HIS A 210 9.78 -12.81 3.17
N HIS A 211 9.85 -13.29 4.41
CA HIS A 211 11.04 -13.20 5.25
C HIS A 211 12.28 -13.88 4.63
N PRO A 212 12.17 -15.05 3.94
CA PRO A 212 13.33 -15.63 3.26
C PRO A 212 13.92 -14.69 2.21
N LYS A 213 13.08 -13.95 1.47
CA LYS A 213 13.55 -13.02 0.45
C LYS A 213 14.22 -11.79 1.07
N GLU A 214 13.68 -11.30 2.19
CA GLU A 214 14.28 -10.19 2.93
C GLU A 214 15.65 -10.56 3.47
N ASN A 215 15.75 -11.69 4.17
CA ASN A 215 17.01 -12.16 4.76
C ASN A 215 18.09 -12.40 3.69
N LEU A 216 17.74 -13.13 2.63
CA LEU A 216 18.71 -13.61 1.65
C LEU A 216 19.14 -12.55 0.63
N TYR A 217 18.27 -11.59 0.32
CA TYR A 217 18.52 -10.64 -0.76
C TYR A 217 18.61 -9.20 -0.27
N LEU A 218 17.64 -8.72 0.52
CA LEU A 218 17.62 -7.33 0.95
C LEU A 218 18.64 -7.07 2.09
N PHE A 219 18.53 -7.81 3.19
CA PHE A 219 19.35 -7.62 4.38
C PHE A 219 20.81 -8.02 4.12
N ALA A 220 21.03 -9.17 3.48
CA ALA A 220 22.37 -9.62 3.11
C ALA A 220 23.13 -8.57 2.26
N ARG A 221 22.51 -8.07 1.19
CA ARG A 221 23.13 -7.02 0.35
C ARG A 221 23.33 -5.72 1.13
N LEU A 222 22.39 -5.33 1.98
CA LEU A 222 22.53 -4.10 2.75
C LEU A 222 23.73 -4.16 3.71
N ARG A 223 23.94 -5.29 4.40
CA ARG A 223 25.10 -5.52 5.28
C ARG A 223 26.43 -5.49 4.54
N GLU A 224 26.44 -5.97 3.28
CA GLU A 224 27.64 -5.88 2.44
C GLU A 224 27.98 -4.44 2.03
N ARG A 225 26.99 -3.54 1.99
CA ARG A 225 27.18 -2.14 1.58
C ARG A 225 27.41 -1.18 2.76
N THR A 226 26.80 -1.44 3.92
CA THR A 226 26.87 -0.55 5.09
C THR A 226 26.54 -1.28 6.40
N GLY A 227 27.08 -0.79 7.52
CA GLY A 227 26.73 -1.24 8.87
C GLY A 227 25.67 -0.37 9.58
N GLU A 228 25.08 0.61 8.88
CA GLU A 228 24.11 1.56 9.46
C GLU A 228 22.91 0.87 10.14
N CYS A 229 22.47 -0.26 9.59
CA CYS A 229 21.28 -0.97 10.04
C CYS A 229 21.59 -2.31 10.73
N ASP A 230 22.84 -2.65 11.01
CA ASP A 230 23.22 -4.00 11.48
C ASP A 230 22.43 -4.45 12.71
N ALA A 231 22.36 -3.60 13.74
CA ALA A 231 21.63 -3.93 14.97
C ALA A 231 20.12 -4.05 14.75
N LEU A 232 19.56 -3.29 13.80
CA LEU A 232 18.15 -3.39 13.45
C LEU A 232 17.87 -4.68 12.66
N ILE A 233 18.74 -5.01 11.71
CA ILE A 233 18.65 -6.25 10.93
C ILE A 233 18.81 -7.47 11.84
N ASP A 234 19.75 -7.45 12.80
CA ASP A 234 19.90 -8.51 13.81
C ASP A 234 18.57 -8.77 14.55
N GLU A 235 17.88 -7.70 14.94
CA GLU A 235 16.59 -7.78 15.63
C GLU A 235 15.47 -8.30 14.72
N LEU A 236 15.39 -7.84 13.47
CA LEU A 236 14.39 -8.32 12.50
C LEU A 236 14.61 -9.80 12.16
N GLU A 237 15.86 -10.23 11.94
CA GLU A 237 16.22 -11.63 11.69
C GLU A 237 15.89 -12.52 12.90
N ARG A 238 16.10 -12.02 14.13
CA ARG A 238 15.67 -12.70 15.36
C ARG A 238 14.16 -12.87 15.39
N GLN A 239 13.39 -11.82 15.06
CA GLN A 239 11.93 -11.88 14.97
C GLN A 239 11.46 -12.89 13.91
N HIS A 240 12.14 -13.00 12.77
CA HIS A 240 11.86 -14.01 11.74
C HIS A 240 12.00 -15.44 12.26
N VAL A 241 13.01 -15.72 13.08
CA VAL A 241 13.24 -17.05 13.67
C VAL A 241 12.22 -17.35 14.79
N GLU A 242 11.88 -16.35 15.60
CA GLU A 242 10.96 -16.51 16.74
C GLU A 242 9.47 -16.57 16.33
N GLY A 243 9.14 -16.18 15.10
CA GLY A 243 7.77 -16.17 14.57
C GLY A 243 7.02 -17.48 14.81
N ALA A 244 7.67 -18.63 14.58
CA ALA A 244 7.06 -19.95 14.75
C ALA A 244 6.61 -20.22 16.21
N ALA A 245 7.37 -19.74 17.20
CA ALA A 245 7.04 -19.90 18.62
C ALA A 245 5.86 -19.00 19.02
N CYS A 246 5.83 -17.76 18.54
CA CYS A 246 4.69 -16.86 18.74
C CYS A 246 3.40 -17.43 18.12
N PHE A 247 3.50 -18.03 16.93
CA PHE A 247 2.37 -18.70 16.28
C PHE A 247 1.87 -19.95 17.02
N ALA A 248 2.75 -20.67 17.71
CA ALA A 248 2.34 -21.80 18.54
C ALA A 248 1.42 -21.36 19.69
N GLU A 249 1.70 -20.21 20.33
CA GLU A 249 0.84 -19.62 21.36
C GLU A 249 -0.55 -19.26 20.79
N LEU A 250 -0.60 -18.61 19.62
CA LEU A 250 -1.85 -18.27 18.95
C LEU A 250 -2.70 -19.49 18.62
N ARG A 251 -2.08 -20.55 18.06
CA ARG A 251 -2.79 -21.79 17.74
C ARG A 251 -3.32 -22.48 18.98
N ALA A 252 -2.54 -22.50 20.06
CA ALA A 252 -2.98 -23.08 21.34
C ALA A 252 -4.16 -22.30 21.94
N ALA A 253 -4.10 -20.96 21.91
CA ALA A 253 -5.18 -20.11 22.37
C ALA A 253 -6.47 -20.30 21.54
N LEU A 254 -6.37 -20.41 20.22
CA LEU A 254 -7.52 -20.68 19.35
C LEU A 254 -8.13 -22.06 19.64
N ALA A 255 -7.29 -23.09 19.78
CA ALA A 255 -7.75 -24.45 20.08
C ALA A 255 -8.43 -24.55 21.45
N ALA A 256 -7.90 -23.85 22.47
CA ALA A 256 -8.52 -23.79 23.79
C ALA A 256 -9.90 -23.13 23.75
N TRP A 257 -10.04 -22.06 22.96
CA TRP A 257 -11.32 -21.39 22.75
C TRP A 257 -12.32 -22.31 22.04
N GLU A 258 -11.90 -22.98 20.97
CA GLU A 258 -12.73 -23.94 20.23
C GLU A 258 -13.18 -25.11 21.10
N ALA A 259 -12.34 -25.55 22.05
CA ALA A 259 -12.66 -26.59 23.03
C ALA A 259 -13.62 -26.12 24.15
N GLY A 260 -14.07 -24.86 24.13
CA GLY A 260 -15.05 -24.32 25.08
C GLY A 260 -14.44 -23.83 26.39
N THR A 261 -13.14 -23.50 26.41
CA THR A 261 -12.50 -22.91 27.60
C THR A 261 -13.20 -21.59 27.98
N PRO A 262 -13.66 -21.41 29.22
CA PRO A 262 -14.27 -20.15 29.66
C PRO A 262 -13.35 -18.96 29.42
N GLY A 263 -13.86 -17.90 28.79
CA GLY A 263 -13.05 -16.72 28.43
C GLY A 263 -12.04 -16.97 27.30
N GLY A 264 -12.14 -18.09 26.57
CA GLY A 264 -11.20 -18.44 25.50
C GLY A 264 -11.09 -17.39 24.39
N GLY A 265 -12.21 -16.77 24.00
CA GLY A 265 -12.24 -15.70 23.00
C GLY A 265 -11.49 -14.44 23.43
N GLU A 266 -11.70 -13.98 24.67
CA GLU A 266 -10.98 -12.83 25.24
C GLU A 266 -9.48 -13.13 25.38
N HIS A 267 -9.13 -14.37 25.76
CA HIS A 267 -7.75 -14.80 25.82
C HIS A 267 -7.09 -14.80 24.44
N PHE A 268 -7.72 -15.41 23.44
CA PHE A 268 -7.23 -15.43 22.07
C PHE A 268 -7.09 -14.01 21.50
N ALA A 269 -8.10 -13.15 21.69
CA ALA A 269 -8.05 -11.75 21.24
C ALA A 269 -6.87 -10.98 21.84
N ARG A 270 -6.57 -11.18 23.13
CA ARG A 270 -5.42 -10.55 23.80
C ARG A 270 -4.08 -11.10 23.32
N VAL A 271 -3.96 -12.40 23.05
CA VAL A 271 -2.75 -12.98 22.44
C VAL A 271 -2.55 -12.42 21.03
N PHE A 272 -3.62 -12.36 20.25
CA PHE A 272 -3.59 -11.83 18.89
C PHE A 272 -3.26 -10.34 18.83
N ALA A 273 -3.77 -9.52 19.75
CA ALA A 273 -3.42 -8.10 19.82
C ALA A 273 -1.92 -7.86 20.03
N ARG A 274 -1.26 -8.68 20.88
CA ARG A 274 0.20 -8.60 21.06
C ARG A 274 0.96 -9.00 19.80
N PHE A 275 0.50 -10.05 19.12
CA PHE A 275 1.07 -10.47 17.85
C PHE A 275 0.94 -9.36 16.80
N ALA A 276 -0.25 -8.79 16.63
CA ALA A 276 -0.51 -7.73 15.66
C ALA A 276 0.39 -6.51 15.89
N GLU A 277 0.51 -6.04 17.13
CA GLU A 277 1.41 -4.94 17.49
C GLU A 277 2.87 -5.23 17.11
N SER A 278 3.34 -6.46 17.37
CA SER A 278 4.67 -6.89 16.96
C SER A 278 4.84 -6.86 15.43
N GLN A 279 3.84 -7.31 14.67
CA GLN A 279 3.87 -7.26 13.20
C GLN A 279 3.89 -5.82 12.65
N TRP A 280 3.17 -4.90 13.30
CA TRP A 280 3.19 -3.48 12.92
C TRP A 280 4.53 -2.82 13.16
N GLN A 281 5.16 -3.11 14.30
CA GLN A 281 6.49 -2.60 14.63
C GLN A 281 7.56 -3.18 13.69
N HIS A 282 7.43 -4.47 13.34
CA HIS A 282 8.29 -5.18 12.40
C HIS A 282 8.26 -4.54 11.01
N MET A 283 7.10 -4.57 10.32
CA MET A 283 6.94 -3.97 8.99
C MET A 283 7.22 -2.47 9.00
N GLY A 284 6.87 -1.78 10.09
CA GLY A 284 7.17 -0.36 10.26
C GLY A 284 8.68 -0.08 10.30
N SER A 285 9.46 -0.96 10.91
CA SER A 285 10.93 -0.85 10.95
C SER A 285 11.53 -1.09 9.57
N GLU A 286 11.02 -2.08 8.83
CA GLU A 286 11.46 -2.35 7.47
C GLU A 286 11.15 -1.17 6.55
N GLU A 287 9.90 -0.71 6.51
CA GLU A 287 9.48 0.32 5.56
C GLU A 287 10.07 1.70 5.84
N ASN A 288 10.24 2.06 7.11
CA ASN A 288 10.64 3.41 7.50
C ASN A 288 12.14 3.55 7.79
N LEU A 289 12.85 2.45 8.04
CA LEU A 289 14.27 2.48 8.39
C LEU A 289 15.11 1.67 7.41
N VAL A 290 14.79 0.39 7.19
CA VAL A 290 15.59 -0.50 6.34
C VAL A 290 15.48 -0.13 4.86
N LEU A 291 14.28 -0.01 4.31
CA LEU A 291 14.10 0.31 2.88
C LEU A 291 14.70 1.67 2.50
N PRO A 292 14.55 2.75 3.31
CA PRO A 292 15.24 4.00 3.03
C PRO A 292 16.76 3.89 3.10
N ALA A 293 17.31 3.08 4.02
CA ALA A 293 18.75 2.82 4.07
C ALA A 293 19.22 2.03 2.84
N ALA A 294 18.45 1.02 2.43
CA ALA A 294 18.68 0.27 1.21
C ALA A 294 18.73 1.20 -0.02
N SER A 295 17.76 2.12 -0.17
CA SER A 295 17.77 3.11 -1.25
C SER A 295 18.99 4.03 -1.26
N ARG A 296 19.58 4.31 -0.09
CA ARG A 296 20.78 5.15 0.01
C ARG A 296 22.07 4.40 -0.36
N HIS A 297 22.15 3.10 -0.05
CA HIS A 297 23.42 2.37 -0.05
C HIS A 297 23.52 1.26 -1.11
N LEU A 298 22.39 0.68 -1.53
CA LEU A 298 22.38 -0.38 -2.53
C LEU A 298 22.60 0.17 -3.94
N ARG A 299 23.26 -0.63 -4.76
CA ARG A 299 23.56 -0.33 -6.16
C ARG A 299 22.52 -0.95 -7.07
N ALA A 300 22.50 -0.52 -8.34
CA ALA A 300 21.59 -1.04 -9.34
C ALA A 300 21.67 -2.58 -9.50
N GLU A 301 22.87 -3.16 -9.37
CA GLU A 301 23.08 -4.61 -9.42
C GLU A 301 22.42 -5.36 -8.24
N ASP A 302 22.45 -4.77 -7.04
CA ASP A 302 21.79 -5.34 -5.85
C ASP A 302 20.27 -5.32 -6.05
N TRP A 303 19.74 -4.20 -6.55
CA TRP A 303 18.32 -4.05 -6.83
C TRP A 303 17.80 -4.98 -7.92
N ALA A 304 18.60 -5.27 -8.95
CA ALA A 304 18.25 -6.24 -9.99
C ALA A 304 18.09 -7.66 -9.42
N GLU A 305 18.92 -8.04 -8.45
CA GLU A 305 18.80 -9.32 -7.76
C GLU A 305 17.57 -9.35 -6.84
N ILE A 306 17.36 -8.28 -6.06
CA ILE A 306 16.22 -8.17 -5.14
C ILE A 306 14.90 -8.21 -5.91
N VAL A 307 14.73 -7.43 -6.99
CA VAL A 307 13.48 -7.44 -7.75
C VAL A 307 13.21 -8.80 -8.38
N HIS A 308 14.26 -9.52 -8.80
CA HIS A 308 14.12 -10.85 -9.38
C HIS A 308 13.67 -11.87 -8.33
N ALA A 309 14.20 -11.79 -7.11
CA ALA A 309 13.76 -12.61 -6.00
C ALA A 309 12.31 -12.30 -5.58
N PHE A 310 11.92 -11.02 -5.55
CA PHE A 310 10.61 -10.59 -5.09
C PHE A 310 9.48 -10.71 -6.13
N GLY A 311 9.73 -10.46 -7.42
CA GLY A 311 8.71 -10.27 -8.45
C GLY A 311 8.26 -11.48 -9.27
N SER A 312 8.29 -12.68 -8.69
CA SER A 312 7.77 -13.95 -9.26
C SER A 312 8.71 -14.74 -10.19
N ASN A 313 8.88 -16.05 -9.91
CA ASN A 313 9.50 -17.12 -10.74
C ASN A 313 11.02 -17.13 -11.02
N GLY A 314 11.84 -16.42 -10.25
CA GLY A 314 13.31 -16.54 -10.36
C GLY A 314 13.92 -17.71 -9.58
N ASP A 315 13.32 -18.02 -8.44
CA ASP A 315 13.84 -18.99 -7.49
C ASP A 315 12.82 -20.12 -7.23
N PRO A 316 13.12 -21.35 -7.69
CA PRO A 316 12.26 -22.52 -7.50
C PRO A 316 11.95 -22.83 -6.02
N ARG A 317 12.68 -22.25 -5.07
CA ARG A 317 12.44 -22.41 -3.62
C ARG A 317 11.13 -21.76 -3.16
N PHE A 318 10.56 -20.80 -3.92
CA PHE A 318 9.43 -19.98 -3.50
C PHE A 318 8.19 -20.08 -4.41
N ASP A 319 8.11 -21.08 -5.29
CA ASP A 319 7.10 -21.28 -6.37
C ASP A 319 5.67 -21.63 -5.88
N ALA A 320 5.15 -20.85 -4.92
CA ALA A 320 3.84 -21.02 -4.29
C ALA A 320 2.96 -19.76 -4.38
N GLU A 321 3.41 -18.71 -5.06
CA GLU A 321 2.78 -17.39 -5.12
C GLU A 321 1.30 -17.46 -5.52
N ALA A 322 0.98 -18.25 -6.56
CA ALA A 322 -0.39 -18.51 -6.99
C ALA A 322 -1.26 -19.09 -5.85
N SER A 323 -0.73 -19.92 -4.95
CA SER A 323 -1.53 -20.52 -3.87
C SER A 323 -1.94 -19.51 -2.79
N PHE A 324 -1.10 -18.51 -2.52
CA PHE A 324 -1.38 -17.48 -1.50
C PHE A 324 -2.24 -16.35 -2.04
N GLU A 325 -2.10 -15.97 -3.31
CA GLU A 325 -3.05 -15.07 -3.97
C GLU A 325 -4.46 -15.68 -3.98
N HIS A 326 -4.60 -16.96 -4.31
CA HIS A 326 -5.88 -17.67 -4.27
C HIS A 326 -6.42 -17.80 -2.84
N LEU A 327 -5.55 -18.07 -1.85
CA LEU A 327 -5.95 -18.11 -0.45
C LEU A 327 -6.44 -16.74 0.04
N PHE A 328 -5.73 -15.67 -0.31
CA PHE A 328 -6.13 -14.29 -0.01
C PHE A 328 -7.50 -13.98 -0.63
N ALA A 329 -7.68 -14.27 -1.92
CA ALA A 329 -8.96 -14.11 -2.62
C ALA A 329 -10.09 -14.96 -1.99
N ARG A 330 -9.78 -16.12 -1.42
CA ARG A 330 -10.75 -16.93 -0.68
C ARG A 330 -11.11 -16.32 0.67
N LEU A 331 -10.13 -15.87 1.44
CA LEU A 331 -10.36 -15.14 2.70
C LEU A 331 -11.24 -13.90 2.45
N MET A 332 -10.99 -13.25 1.33
CA MET A 332 -11.76 -12.11 0.85
C MET A 332 -13.24 -12.41 0.67
N ASN A 333 -13.56 -13.48 -0.05
CA ASN A 333 -14.94 -13.92 -0.26
C ASN A 333 -15.62 -14.35 1.04
N LEU A 334 -14.88 -15.00 1.95
CA LEU A 334 -15.41 -15.42 3.26
C LEU A 334 -15.74 -14.23 4.16
N ALA A 335 -14.87 -13.22 4.21
CA ALA A 335 -15.09 -12.01 5.00
C ALA A 335 -16.27 -11.18 4.49
N ALA A 336 -16.44 -11.04 3.18
CA ALA A 336 -17.57 -10.33 2.59
C ALA A 336 -18.93 -11.00 2.91
N GLY A 337 -18.95 -12.33 3.07
CA GLY A 337 -20.15 -13.08 3.46
C GLY A 337 -20.57 -12.92 4.92
N LEU A 338 -19.74 -12.29 5.76
CA LEU A 338 -20.01 -12.06 7.19
C LEU A 338 -20.58 -10.67 7.49
N SER A 339 -20.71 -9.79 6.49
CA SER A 339 -21.36 -8.48 6.66
C SER A 339 -22.86 -8.67 6.95
N PRO A 340 -23.41 -8.05 8.01
CA PRO A 340 -24.85 -8.07 8.23
C PRO A 340 -25.57 -7.36 7.07
N ALA A 341 -26.64 -7.97 6.58
CA ALA A 341 -27.55 -7.38 5.59
C ALA A 341 -28.34 -6.21 6.18
#